data_AF-A0A8S9NQP3-F1
#
_entry.id   AF-A0A8S9NQP3-F1
#
_cell.length_a   1.000
_cell.length_b   1.000
_cell.length_c   1.000
_cell.angle_alpha   90.00
_cell.angle_beta   90.00
_cell.angle_gamma   90.00
#
_symmetry.space_group_name_H-M   'P 1'
#
loop_
_entity.id
_entity.type
_entity.pdbx_description
1 polymer ?
#
loop_
_entity_poly.entity_id
_entity_poly.type
_entity_poly.pdbx_seq_one_letter_code
_entity_poly.pdbx_strand_id
1 'polypeptide(L)'
;MVPEPKAHCETYSLYLKDIAENDPPAFICHFYNIYFGHSAGGGRMIGYLRGYSTIKKLEFYKWDGNISELLKNLSEELNKVSELWTREEKNHCLEETEKAFKCYGHLLRSLVSPD
;
A
#
# COMPACT_ATOMS: atom_id res chain seq x y z
N MET A 1 2.54 23.71 9.13
CA MET A 1 1.13 23.42 8.81
C MET A 1 1.10 22.13 8.02
N VAL A 2 0.22 21.19 8.35
CA VAL A 2 0.02 19.98 7.54
C VAL A 2 -0.86 20.36 6.35
N PRO A 3 -0.50 20.00 5.11
CA PRO A 3 -1.34 20.32 3.94
C PRO A 3 -2.66 19.54 3.99
N GLU A 4 -3.72 20.14 3.44
CA GLU A 4 -5.01 19.46 3.29
C GLU A 4 -4.87 18.26 2.34
N PRO A 5 -5.53 17.13 2.63
CA PRO A 5 -5.50 15.96 1.77
C PRO A 5 -6.20 16.26 0.44
N LYS A 6 -5.64 15.73 -0.65
CA LYS A 6 -6.26 15.83 -1.98
C LYS A 6 -7.53 14.95 -2.01
N ALA A 7 -8.57 15.39 -2.71
CA ALA A 7 -9.87 14.69 -2.75
C ALA A 7 -9.80 13.19 -3.09
N HIS A 8 -8.89 12.77 -3.97
CA HIS A 8 -8.70 11.35 -4.31
C HIS A 8 -8.04 10.55 -3.18
N CYS A 9 -7.20 11.18 -2.34
CA CYS A 9 -6.65 10.57 -1.13
C CYS A 9 -7.75 10.36 -0.09
N GLU A 10 -8.65 11.33 0.08
CA GLU A 10 -9.81 11.21 0.97
C GLU A 10 -10.76 10.10 0.49
N THR A 11 -11.08 10.10 -0.80
CA THR A 11 -11.93 9.06 -1.42
C THR A 11 -11.35 7.66 -1.19
N TYR A 12 -10.04 7.48 -1.41
CA TYR A 12 -9.40 6.20 -1.21
C TYR A 12 -9.33 5.82 0.28
N SER A 13 -9.10 6.79 1.18
CA SER A 13 -9.14 6.54 2.62
C SER A 13 -10.52 6.08 3.10
N LEU A 14 -11.60 6.69 2.61
CA LEU A 14 -12.97 6.28 2.91
C LEU A 14 -13.26 4.88 2.37
N TYR A 15 -12.83 4.58 1.13
CA TYR A 15 -12.95 3.25 0.54
C TYR A 15 -12.24 2.18 1.38
N LEU A 16 -11.00 2.45 1.83
CA LEU A 16 -10.25 1.51 2.67
C LEU A 16 -10.94 1.25 4.02
N LYS A 17 -11.60 2.26 4.61
CA LYS A 17 -12.38 2.09 5.85
C LYS A 17 -13.60 1.21 5.63
N ASP A 18 -14.32 1.44 4.53
CA ASP A 18 -15.52 0.66 4.19
C ASP A 18 -15.18 -0.82 3.98
N ILE A 19 -14.18 -1.13 3.15
CA ILE A 19 -13.81 -2.54 2.90
C ILE A 19 -13.15 -3.20 4.12
N ALA A 20 -12.52 -2.44 5.02
CA ALA A 20 -11.99 -3.01 6.27
C ALA A 20 -13.10 -3.59 7.16
N GLU A 21 -14.29 -2.99 7.14
CA GLU A 21 -15.45 -3.42 7.93
C GLU A 21 -16.32 -4.42 7.17
N ASN A 22 -16.49 -4.20 5.86
CA ASN A 22 -17.53 -4.88 5.07
C ASN A 22 -16.99 -5.91 4.07
N ASP A 23 -15.69 -5.86 3.73
CA ASP A 23 -15.09 -6.69 2.68
C ASP A 23 -13.61 -7.04 2.97
N PRO A 24 -13.36 -7.95 3.94
CA PRO A 24 -12.00 -8.29 4.35
C PRO A 24 -11.10 -8.81 3.22
N PRO A 25 -11.57 -9.65 2.26
CA PRO A 25 -10.73 -10.07 1.14
C PRO A 25 -10.25 -8.90 0.27
N ALA A 26 -11.13 -7.93 -0.04
CA ALA A 26 -10.73 -6.71 -0.74
C ALA A 26 -9.72 -5.90 0.08
N PHE A 27 -9.99 -5.70 1.36
CA PHE A 27 -9.09 -4.95 2.25
C PHE A 27 -7.68 -5.54 2.28
N ILE A 28 -7.56 -6.86 2.40
CA ILE A 28 -6.27 -7.56 2.41
C ILE A 28 -5.50 -7.37 1.11
N CYS A 29 -6.18 -7.38 -0.04
CA CYS A 29 -5.55 -7.08 -1.33
C CYS A 29 -4.88 -5.69 -1.33
N HIS A 30 -5.62 -4.68 -0.88
CA HIS A 30 -5.13 -3.31 -0.80
C HIS A 30 -4.00 -3.17 0.22
N PHE A 31 -4.14 -3.78 1.40
CA PHE A 31 -3.12 -3.81 2.43
C PHE A 31 -1.81 -4.40 1.90
N TYR A 32 -1.86 -5.58 1.29
CA TYR A 32 -0.70 -6.24 0.70
C TYR A 32 -0.01 -5.34 -0.33
N ASN A 33 -0.76 -4.85 -1.33
CA ASN A 33 -0.19 -4.07 -2.43
C ASN A 33 0.45 -2.75 -1.96
N ILE A 34 -0.12 -2.08 -0.95
CA ILE A 34 0.45 -0.84 -0.40
C ILE A 34 1.78 -1.13 0.30
N TYR A 35 1.82 -2.07 1.25
CA TYR A 35 3.02 -2.31 2.07
C TYR A 35 4.14 -2.97 1.28
N PHE A 36 3.83 -3.95 0.42
CA PHE A 36 4.82 -4.59 -0.45
C PHE A 36 5.30 -3.62 -1.53
N GLY A 37 4.40 -2.83 -2.13
CA GLY A 37 4.79 -1.82 -3.12
C GLY A 37 5.69 -0.72 -2.55
N HIS A 38 5.44 -0.28 -1.32
CA HIS A 38 6.29 0.69 -0.63
C HIS A 38 7.67 0.13 -0.30
N SER A 39 7.73 -1.08 0.27
CA SER A 39 8.97 -1.73 0.70
C SER A 39 9.86 -2.20 -0.46
N ALA A 40 9.28 -2.67 -1.57
CA ALA A 40 9.99 -3.11 -2.77
C ALA A 40 10.64 -1.96 -3.57
N GLY A 41 10.49 -0.72 -3.13
CA GLY A 41 11.22 0.42 -3.67
C GLY A 41 10.41 1.31 -4.62
N GLY A 42 9.11 1.08 -4.83
CA GLY A 42 8.25 2.01 -5.59
C GLY A 42 8.28 3.42 -5.01
N GLY A 43 8.26 3.55 -3.68
CA GLY A 43 8.42 4.83 -3.00
C GLY A 43 9.85 5.39 -3.03
N ARG A 44 10.88 4.53 -3.13
CA ARG A 44 12.30 4.93 -3.15
C ARG A 44 12.75 5.36 -4.56
N MET A 45 12.23 4.73 -5.61
CA MET A 45 12.52 5.01 -7.02
C MET A 45 12.02 6.40 -7.42
N ILE A 46 10.79 6.73 -7.02
CA ILE A 46 10.15 8.02 -7.33
C ILE A 46 11.00 9.20 -6.88
N GLY A 47 11.60 9.09 -5.71
CA GLY A 47 12.35 10.20 -5.21
C GLY A 47 13.84 10.19 -5.64
N TYR A 48 14.42 9.03 -5.99
CA TYR A 48 15.68 8.98 -6.73
C TYR A 48 15.57 9.70 -8.08
N LEU A 49 14.45 9.53 -8.80
CA LEU A 49 14.16 10.20 -10.07
C LEU A 49 14.11 11.73 -9.98
N ARG A 50 13.99 12.31 -8.77
CA ARG A 50 13.98 13.75 -8.55
C ARG A 50 15.29 14.32 -8.00
N GLY A 51 16.36 13.53 -7.97
CA GLY A 51 17.68 13.99 -7.50
C GLY A 51 17.72 14.30 -6.01
N TYR A 52 16.70 13.93 -5.24
CA TYR A 52 16.73 14.00 -3.79
C TYR A 52 17.63 12.88 -3.25
N SER A 53 18.94 13.14 -3.20
CA SER A 53 19.93 12.24 -2.58
C SER A 53 19.63 11.91 -1.10
N THR A 54 18.67 12.61 -0.50
CA THR A 54 18.25 12.55 0.91
C THR A 54 17.04 11.68 1.22
N ILE A 55 16.37 11.05 0.25
CA ILE A 55 15.15 10.24 0.54
C ILE A 55 15.43 9.01 1.39
N LYS A 56 16.60 8.39 1.21
CA LYS A 56 17.08 7.32 2.10
C LYS A 56 17.16 7.79 3.57
N LYS A 57 17.10 9.09 3.85
CA LYS A 57 17.13 9.68 5.19
C LYS A 57 15.74 9.96 5.77
N LEU A 58 14.67 9.99 4.96
CA LEU A 58 13.33 10.18 5.50
C LEU A 58 12.92 8.93 6.28
N GLU A 59 12.41 9.14 7.50
CA GLU A 59 11.93 8.07 8.38
C GLU A 59 10.90 7.17 7.68
N PHE A 60 10.12 7.72 6.73
CA PHE A 60 9.15 6.98 5.93
C PHE A 60 9.70 5.77 5.15
N TYR A 61 11.02 5.73 4.87
CA TYR A 61 11.67 4.61 4.16
C TYR A 61 12.54 3.74 5.05
N LYS A 62 12.62 4.07 6.34
CA LYS A 62 13.31 3.29 7.36
C LYS A 62 12.34 2.32 7.99
N TRP A 63 12.85 1.16 8.37
CA TRP A 63 12.10 0.09 8.99
C TRP A 63 12.84 -0.32 10.25
N ASP A 64 12.08 -0.61 11.31
CA ASP A 64 12.65 -1.17 12.52
C ASP A 64 12.84 -2.68 12.32
N GLY A 65 14.09 -3.08 12.08
CA GLY A 65 14.46 -4.46 11.77
C GLY A 65 14.67 -4.75 10.29
N ASN A 66 14.86 -6.04 9.98
CA ASN A 66 15.14 -6.51 8.63
C ASN A 66 13.86 -6.56 7.78
N ILE A 67 13.79 -5.74 6.74
CA ILE A 67 12.62 -5.66 5.86
C ILE A 67 12.27 -7.00 5.20
N SER A 68 13.25 -7.83 4.87
CA SER A 68 13.00 -9.15 4.27
C SER A 68 12.32 -10.10 5.25
N GLU A 69 12.70 -10.02 6.53
CA GLU A 69 12.07 -10.82 7.58
C GLU A 69 10.65 -10.32 7.88
N LEU A 70 10.46 -9.00 7.96
CA LEU A 70 9.13 -8.39 8.14
C LEU A 70 8.16 -8.81 7.02
N LEU A 71 8.59 -8.74 5.76
CA LEU A 71 7.77 -9.12 4.61
C LEU A 71 7.50 -10.63 4.56
N LYS A 72 8.47 -11.46 4.95
CA LYS A 72 8.27 -12.91 5.05
C LYS A 72 7.21 -13.23 6.10
N ASN A 73 7.34 -12.69 7.31
CA ASN A 73 6.40 -12.92 8.40
C ASN A 73 5.00 -12.43 8.04
N LEU A 74 4.90 -11.26 7.41
CA LEU A 74 3.61 -10.75 6.93
C LEU A 74 2.99 -11.68 5.87
N SER A 75 3.79 -12.21 4.95
CA SER A 75 3.32 -13.16 3.94
C SER A 75 2.76 -14.44 4.59
N GLU A 76 3.43 -14.94 5.63
CA GLU A 76 2.98 -16.12 6.38
C GLU A 76 1.65 -15.87 7.10
N GLU A 77 1.46 -14.69 7.71
CA GLU A 77 0.19 -14.33 8.37
C GLU A 77 -0.94 -14.15 7.35
N LEU A 78 -0.68 -13.50 6.21
CA LEU A 78 -1.67 -13.35 5.14
C LEU A 78 -2.10 -14.71 4.58
N ASN A 79 -1.15 -15.65 4.42
CA ASN A 79 -1.46 -17.00 3.99
C ASN A 79 -2.41 -17.68 4.99
N LYS A 80 -2.12 -17.64 6.29
CA LYS A 80 -3.01 -18.21 7.34
C LYS A 80 -4.41 -17.61 7.32
N VAL A 81 -4.53 -16.30 7.16
CA VAL A 81 -5.85 -15.63 7.04
C VAL A 81 -6.61 -16.15 5.83
N SER A 82 -5.91 -16.30 4.70
CA SER A 82 -6.52 -16.76 3.44
C SER A 82 -6.80 -18.27 3.40
N GLU A 83 -6.22 -19.08 4.27
CA GLU A 83 -6.45 -20.54 4.29
C GLU A 83 -7.92 -20.89 4.47
N LEU A 84 -8.63 -20.12 5.29
CA LEU A 84 -10.05 -20.31 5.60
C LEU A 84 -10.99 -19.77 4.51
N TRP A 85 -10.47 -19.03 3.54
CA TRP A 85 -11.28 -18.44 2.48
C TRP A 85 -11.67 -19.48 1.43
N THR A 86 -12.91 -19.34 0.97
CA THR A 86 -13.44 -19.97 -0.23
C THR A 86 -12.63 -19.55 -1.47
N ARG A 87 -12.85 -20.26 -2.58
CA ARG A 87 -12.19 -19.90 -3.84
C ARG A 87 -12.69 -18.56 -4.36
N GLU A 88 -13.96 -18.27 -4.14
CA GLU A 88 -14.63 -17.04 -4.53
C GLU A 88 -14.04 -15.84 -3.80
N GLU A 89 -13.86 -15.93 -2.48
CA GLU A 89 -13.21 -14.87 -1.67
C GLU A 89 -11.75 -14.64 -2.09
N LYS A 90 -11.00 -15.71 -2.41
CA LYS A 90 -9.64 -15.59 -2.95
C LYS A 90 -9.62 -14.90 -4.31
N ASN A 91 -10.55 -15.24 -5.20
CA ASN A 91 -10.66 -14.59 -6.50
C ASN A 91 -11.04 -13.11 -6.35
N HIS A 92 -12.01 -12.80 -5.48
CA HIS A 92 -12.44 -11.43 -5.17
C HIS A 92 -11.28 -10.58 -4.65
N CYS A 93 -10.48 -11.11 -3.73
CA CYS A 93 -9.23 -10.47 -3.31
C CYS A 93 -8.32 -10.14 -4.51
N LEU A 94 -8.16 -11.05 -5.47
CA LEU A 94 -7.30 -10.81 -6.64
C LEU A 94 -7.88 -9.77 -7.61
N GLU A 95 -9.21 -9.70 -7.76
CA GLU A 95 -9.90 -8.74 -8.63
C GLU A 95 -9.66 -7.28 -8.20
N GLU A 96 -9.46 -7.03 -6.92
CA GLU A 96 -9.17 -5.70 -6.38
C GLU A 96 -7.75 -5.18 -6.69
N THR A 97 -6.87 -6.02 -7.24
CA THR A 97 -5.47 -5.67 -7.52
C THR A 97 -5.35 -4.43 -8.40
N GLU A 98 -6.13 -4.35 -9.50
CA GLU A 98 -6.06 -3.21 -10.42
C GLU A 98 -6.43 -1.89 -9.73
N LYS A 99 -7.47 -1.93 -8.87
CA LYS A 99 -7.92 -0.77 -8.10
C LYS A 99 -6.84 -0.35 -7.10
N ALA A 100 -6.24 -1.31 -6.39
CA ALA A 100 -5.14 -1.05 -5.46
C ALA A 100 -3.95 -0.34 -6.14
N PHE A 101 -3.50 -0.83 -7.30
CA PHE A 101 -2.43 -0.20 -8.06
C PHE A 101 -2.79 1.21 -8.54
N LYS A 102 -4.01 1.41 -9.05
CA LYS A 102 -4.48 2.73 -9.52
C LYS A 102 -4.51 3.75 -8.39
N CYS A 103 -5.13 3.40 -7.26
CA CYS A 103 -5.29 4.30 -6.13
C CYS A 103 -3.95 4.61 -5.45
N TYR A 104 -3.12 3.58 -5.21
CA TYR A 104 -1.78 3.78 -4.65
C TYR A 104 -0.88 4.59 -5.59
N GLY A 105 -0.95 4.35 -6.91
CA GLY A 105 -0.25 5.13 -7.90
C GLY A 105 -0.65 6.62 -7.91
N HIS A 106 -1.95 6.93 -7.74
CA HIS A 106 -2.41 8.31 -7.59
C HIS A 106 -1.87 8.98 -6.32
N LEU A 107 -1.90 8.27 -5.19
CA LEU A 107 -1.34 8.74 -3.93
C LEU A 107 0.15 9.07 -4.09
N LEU A 108 0.93 8.15 -4.67
CA LEU A 108 2.35 8.35 -4.92
C LEU A 108 2.61 9.54 -5.85
N ARG A 109 1.83 9.69 -6.92
CA ARG A 109 1.92 10.86 -7.81
C ARG A 109 1.65 12.16 -7.05
N SER A 110 0.69 12.15 -6.15
CA SER A 110 0.34 13.32 -5.34
C SER A 110 1.39 13.75 -4.33
N LEU A 111 2.21 12.80 -3.84
CA LEU A 111 3.38 13.08 -3.01
C LEU A 111 4.53 13.73 -3.80
N VAL A 112 4.50 13.63 -5.13
CA VAL A 112 5.54 14.22 -5.99
C VAL A 112 5.08 15.36 -6.86
N SER A 113 3.82 15.51 -7.23
CA SER A 113 3.41 16.69 -7.99
C SER A 113 3.54 17.95 -7.13
N PRO A 114 4.28 19.00 -7.57
CA PRO A 114 4.18 20.31 -6.93
C PRO A 114 2.75 20.82 -7.04
N ASP A 115 2.32 21.59 -6.04
CA ASP A 115 1.04 22.31 -6.07
C ASP A 115 1.02 23.38 -7.17
#